data_AF-A0A956RD91-F1
#
_entry.id   AF-A0A956RD91-F1
#
_cell.length_a   1.000
_cell.length_b   1.000
_cell.length_c   1.000
_cell.angle_alpha   90.00
_cell.angle_beta   90.00
_cell.angle_gamma   90.00
#
_symmetry.space_group_name_H-M   'P 1'
#
loop_
_entity.id
_entity.type
_entity.pdbx_description
1 polymer ?
#
loop_
_entity_poly.entity_id
_entity_poly.type
_entity_poly.pdbx_seq_one_letter_code
_entity_poly.pdbx_strand_id
1 'polypeptide(L)'
;MQHAPPWRRAAATLAVITFLGCNGDPSTTETDADSSSDASSESSDSGASTGAAASSSTSAGVTSEGETGAEPGAIVYLGEVWADNWSSMYLHDALIMEDSESITTERSFNSEVFTFEATPPFLLNVVMKDFIENDSGLEYIGSPMQQMGDGGYIAQISVEESGELVAVSSADWRCLTIHEAPLNKDCEKSPAPLEDCESAISAEPEGWKQDDFDDSGWTAATVFTAAEVSPKEGYNDVAWDPSASLIWGGDLETHNTILCRVWVNG
;
A
#
# COMPACT_ATOMS: atom_id res chain seq x y z
N MET A 1 10.02 16.99 39.10
CA MET A 1 11.17 16.37 38.41
C MET A 1 10.86 14.90 38.23
N GLN A 2 10.22 14.54 37.11
CA GLN A 2 9.94 13.16 36.74
C GLN A 2 10.40 13.00 35.30
N HIS A 3 11.19 11.95 35.08
CA HIS A 3 11.94 11.67 33.87
C HIS A 3 11.02 11.10 32.78
N ALA A 4 11.11 11.65 31.57
CA ALA A 4 10.58 11.05 30.35
C ALA A 4 11.49 9.88 29.90
N PRO A 5 10.94 8.84 29.24
CA PRO A 5 11.73 7.71 28.75
C PRO A 5 12.41 8.03 27.40
N PRO A 6 13.53 7.37 27.05
CA PRO A 6 14.24 7.62 25.81
C PRO A 6 13.64 6.81 24.65
N TRP A 7 13.19 7.47 23.60
CA TRP A 7 12.85 6.83 22.33
C TRP A 7 14.13 6.39 21.61
N ARG A 8 14.15 5.11 21.21
CA ARG A 8 15.19 4.51 20.38
C ARG A 8 14.95 4.93 18.94
N ARG A 9 15.91 5.64 18.34
CA ARG A 9 15.95 5.87 16.90
C ARG A 9 16.13 4.52 16.20
N ALA A 10 15.12 4.06 15.46
CA ALA A 10 15.29 2.99 14.49
C ALA A 10 15.95 3.58 13.24
N ALA A 11 17.16 3.12 12.92
CA ALA A 11 17.84 3.49 11.69
C ALA A 11 17.36 2.56 10.57
N ALA A 12 16.66 3.12 9.58
CA ALA A 12 16.36 2.41 8.34
C ALA A 12 17.68 2.10 7.61
N THR A 13 18.01 0.81 7.52
CA THR A 13 19.19 0.34 6.79
C THR A 13 18.77 0.03 5.36
N LEU A 14 19.22 0.87 4.42
CA LEU A 14 19.01 0.68 2.99
C LEU A 14 19.79 -0.56 2.51
N ALA A 15 19.09 -1.65 2.20
CA ALA A 15 19.69 -2.85 1.63
C ALA A 15 19.82 -2.70 0.11
N VAL A 16 21.05 -2.49 -0.37
CA VAL A 16 21.38 -2.57 -1.81
C VAL A 16 21.47 -4.05 -2.19
N ILE A 17 20.46 -4.55 -2.92
CA ILE A 17 20.49 -5.90 -3.48
C ILE A 17 21.38 -5.89 -4.71
N THR A 18 22.52 -6.58 -4.61
CA THR A 18 23.42 -6.82 -5.74
C THR A 18 23.10 -8.21 -6.31
N PHE A 19 22.65 -8.27 -7.57
CA PHE A 19 22.49 -9.55 -8.28
C PHE A 19 23.87 -10.13 -8.62
N LEU A 20 24.19 -11.28 -8.03
CA LEU A 20 25.32 -12.12 -8.44
C LEU A 20 24.77 -13.38 -9.11
N GLY A 21 24.86 -13.44 -10.44
CA GLY A 21 24.64 -14.66 -11.20
C GLY A 21 25.88 -15.56 -11.15
N CYS A 22 25.67 -16.86 -10.96
CA CYS A 22 26.66 -17.89 -11.26
C CYS A 22 25.95 -19.12 -11.85
N ASN A 23 26.23 -19.38 -13.13
CA ASN A 23 26.05 -20.68 -13.77
C ASN A 23 27.03 -21.69 -13.15
N GLY A 24 26.59 -22.94 -13.01
CA GLY A 24 27.47 -24.06 -12.73
C GLY A 24 26.73 -25.39 -12.68
N ASP A 25 26.89 -26.17 -13.74
CA ASP A 25 26.73 -27.63 -13.79
C ASP A 25 28.05 -28.17 -14.37
N PRO A 26 28.60 -29.35 -13.98
CA PRO A 26 28.08 -30.61 -14.52
C PRO A 26 28.25 -31.88 -13.65
N SER A 27 27.45 -32.93 -13.91
CA SER A 27 27.87 -34.22 -14.52
C SER A 27 27.15 -35.50 -14.00
N THR A 28 26.65 -36.30 -14.98
CA THR A 28 26.55 -37.79 -15.10
C THR A 28 25.71 -38.57 -14.07
N THR A 29 24.89 -39.61 -14.36
CA THR A 29 24.59 -40.55 -15.47
C THR A 29 23.34 -41.34 -15.00
N GLU A 30 22.35 -41.73 -15.81
CA GLU A 30 22.25 -43.03 -16.51
C GLU A 30 20.93 -43.13 -17.33
N THR A 31 20.92 -44.16 -18.17
CA THR A 31 20.16 -44.52 -19.40
C THR A 31 18.67 -44.83 -19.28
N ASP A 32 17.90 -44.57 -20.37
CA ASP A 32 17.30 -45.64 -21.22
C ASP A 32 16.58 -45.09 -22.48
N ALA A 33 16.52 -45.94 -23.53
CA ALA A 33 16.08 -45.76 -24.94
C ALA A 33 14.57 -45.41 -25.13
N ASP A 34 14.02 -44.98 -26.27
CA ASP A 34 14.21 -45.36 -27.69
C ASP A 34 13.40 -44.42 -28.63
N SER A 35 13.86 -44.28 -29.89
CA SER A 35 13.13 -44.04 -31.16
C SER A 35 12.68 -42.64 -31.66
N SER A 36 13.49 -42.12 -32.61
CA SER A 36 13.19 -41.52 -33.95
C SER A 36 12.09 -40.43 -34.10
N SER A 37 12.30 -39.27 -34.73
CA SER A 37 12.83 -39.04 -36.09
C SER A 37 13.02 -37.52 -36.38
N ASP A 38 14.03 -37.20 -37.22
CA ASP A 38 14.15 -36.11 -38.24
C ASP A 38 13.70 -34.66 -37.90
N ALA A 39 14.36 -33.56 -38.29
CA ALA A 39 15.56 -33.30 -39.09
C ALA A 39 16.00 -31.83 -38.90
N SER A 40 17.32 -31.63 -38.87
CA SER A 40 18.12 -30.55 -39.50
C SER A 40 17.65 -29.08 -39.50
N SER A 41 18.40 -28.22 -38.80
CA SER A 41 18.81 -26.93 -39.38
C SER A 41 20.20 -26.54 -38.86
N GLU A 42 21.05 -26.15 -39.81
CA GLU A 42 22.50 -26.02 -39.71
C GLU A 42 22.98 -24.77 -38.96
N SER A 43 24.22 -24.92 -38.49
CA SER A 43 25.19 -24.00 -37.91
C SER A 43 25.53 -22.76 -38.73
N SER A 44 25.99 -21.70 -38.05
CA SER A 44 27.31 -21.03 -38.26
C SER A 44 27.46 -19.96 -37.16
N ASP A 45 28.31 -20.11 -36.16
CA ASP A 45 29.79 -20.05 -36.10
C ASP A 45 30.40 -18.64 -36.17
N SER A 46 31.43 -18.50 -35.33
CA SER A 46 32.65 -17.70 -35.49
C SER A 46 32.78 -16.36 -34.75
N GLY A 47 33.75 -16.34 -33.82
CA GLY A 47 34.62 -15.19 -33.52
C GLY A 47 34.65 -14.79 -32.04
N ALA A 48 35.47 -15.37 -31.15
CA ALA A 48 36.92 -15.14 -30.96
C ALA A 48 37.28 -13.62 -30.91
N SER A 49 38.00 -13.04 -29.96
CA SER A 49 39.14 -13.51 -29.18
C SER A 49 39.63 -12.40 -28.22
N THR A 50 40.00 -12.78 -26.98
CA THR A 50 41.19 -12.37 -26.19
C THR A 50 41.50 -10.91 -25.79
N GLY A 51 41.89 -10.76 -24.52
CA GLY A 51 43.04 -9.93 -24.07
C GLY A 51 42.69 -8.86 -23.04
N ALA A 52 42.73 -9.14 -21.73
CA ALA A 52 43.90 -9.10 -20.83
C ALA A 52 44.21 -7.71 -20.21
N ALA A 53 43.92 -7.64 -18.91
CA ALA A 53 44.73 -7.11 -17.80
C ALA A 53 45.15 -5.62 -17.70
N ALA A 54 44.62 -4.99 -16.65
CA ALA A 54 45.32 -4.39 -15.50
C ALA A 54 45.75 -2.90 -15.49
N SER A 55 45.20 -2.23 -14.46
CA SER A 55 45.86 -1.33 -13.48
C SER A 55 45.85 0.20 -13.68
N SER A 56 45.06 0.81 -12.79
CA SER A 56 45.34 1.94 -11.88
C SER A 56 45.70 3.32 -12.43
N SER A 57 44.86 4.30 -12.08
CA SER A 57 45.32 5.64 -11.68
C SER A 57 44.33 6.31 -10.72
N THR A 58 44.91 6.89 -9.67
CA THR A 58 44.36 7.66 -8.56
C THR A 58 43.64 8.95 -9.00
N SER A 59 42.56 9.33 -8.30
CA SER A 59 42.30 10.76 -7.99
C SER A 59 41.39 10.88 -6.78
N ALA A 60 41.87 11.65 -5.79
CA ALA A 60 41.05 12.20 -4.71
C ALA A 60 40.17 13.33 -5.26
N GLY A 61 38.98 13.50 -4.68
CA GLY A 61 38.03 14.55 -5.04
C GLY A 61 36.85 14.62 -4.08
N VAL A 62 37.09 15.28 -2.95
CA VAL A 62 36.20 16.19 -2.18
C VAL A 62 34.67 16.03 -2.35
N THR A 63 34.06 15.70 -1.20
CA THR A 63 32.72 16.05 -0.67
C THR A 63 31.69 16.74 -1.58
N SER A 64 30.51 16.15 -1.62
CA SER A 64 29.25 16.87 -1.41
C SER A 64 28.24 15.88 -0.85
N GLU A 65 28.09 15.84 0.48
CA GLU A 65 26.81 15.47 1.07
C GLU A 65 25.84 16.54 0.58
N GLY A 66 24.93 16.14 -0.31
CA GLY A 66 23.81 16.97 -0.69
C GLY A 66 22.90 17.08 0.52
N GLU A 67 23.13 18.10 1.33
CA GLU A 67 22.11 18.63 2.24
C GLU A 67 20.98 19.13 1.32
N THR A 68 19.97 18.29 1.12
CA THR A 68 18.68 18.69 0.56
C THR A 68 18.15 19.76 1.49
N GLY A 69 18.36 21.03 1.12
CA GLY A 69 17.80 22.15 1.86
C GLY A 69 16.30 21.98 1.91
N ALA A 70 15.75 21.84 3.12
CA ALA A 70 14.33 21.80 3.35
C ALA A 70 13.67 22.97 2.60
N GLU A 71 12.62 22.67 1.83
CA GLU A 71 11.86 23.68 1.11
C GLU A 71 11.39 24.76 2.11
N PRO A 72 11.59 26.06 1.82
CA PRO A 72 11.19 27.11 2.73
C PRO A 72 9.69 27.02 3.06
N GLY A 73 9.35 26.74 4.32
CA GLY A 73 7.97 26.57 4.78
C GLY A 73 7.51 25.12 4.94
N ALA A 74 8.38 24.14 4.69
CA ALA A 74 8.11 22.75 5.00
C ALA A 74 7.96 22.53 6.52
N ILE A 75 6.90 21.83 6.90
CA ILE A 75 6.59 21.41 8.26
C ILE A 75 6.67 19.88 8.30
N VAL A 76 7.20 19.33 9.38
CA VAL A 76 7.15 17.88 9.63
C VAL A 76 5.81 17.54 10.26
N TYR A 77 5.08 16.62 9.64
CA TYR A 77 3.82 16.09 10.11
C TYR A 77 3.99 14.67 10.64
N LEU A 78 3.20 14.33 11.65
CA LEU A 78 2.97 12.99 12.16
C LEU A 78 1.62 12.50 11.62
N GLY A 79 1.64 11.38 10.91
CA GLY A 79 0.45 10.65 10.50
C GLY A 79 0.26 9.41 11.36
N GLU A 80 -0.97 9.20 11.84
CA GLU A 80 -1.40 8.00 12.54
C GLU A 80 -2.64 7.46 11.83
N VAL A 81 -2.60 6.20 11.42
CA VAL A 81 -3.70 5.56 10.67
C VAL A 81 -3.98 4.16 11.19
N TRP A 82 -5.20 3.68 10.98
CA TRP A 82 -5.59 2.28 11.13
C TRP A 82 -6.53 1.91 9.99
N ALA A 83 -6.37 0.69 9.46
CA ALA A 83 -7.19 0.16 8.39
C ALA A 83 -7.63 -1.27 8.69
N ASP A 84 -8.87 -1.57 8.30
CA ASP A 84 -9.38 -2.92 8.09
C ASP A 84 -9.49 -3.10 6.56
N ASN A 85 -8.51 -3.67 5.84
CA ASN A 85 -7.27 -4.31 6.31
C ASN A 85 -5.97 -3.60 5.92
N TRP A 86 -6.03 -2.74 4.90
CA TRP A 86 -4.83 -2.19 4.30
C TRP A 86 -5.05 -0.78 3.79
N SER A 87 -4.02 0.06 3.89
CA SER A 87 -4.02 1.34 3.21
C SER A 87 -2.65 1.76 2.68
N SER A 88 -2.65 2.67 1.72
CA SER A 88 -1.48 3.49 1.38
C SER A 88 -1.89 4.95 1.27
N MET A 89 -1.02 5.86 1.72
CA MET A 89 -1.22 7.29 1.67
C MET A 89 -0.11 7.95 0.86
N TYR A 90 -0.51 8.97 0.11
CA TYR A 90 0.34 9.73 -0.79
C TYR A 90 0.22 11.22 -0.49
N LEU A 91 1.35 11.91 -0.46
CA LEU A 91 1.43 13.35 -0.57
C LEU A 91 1.49 13.69 -2.07
N HIS A 92 0.39 14.21 -2.61
CA HIS A 92 0.19 14.27 -4.07
C HIS A 92 0.37 12.85 -4.68
N ASP A 93 1.32 12.67 -5.59
CA ASP A 93 1.68 11.38 -6.19
C ASP A 93 2.76 10.60 -5.41
N ALA A 94 3.40 11.21 -4.41
CA ALA A 94 4.50 10.60 -3.68
C ALA A 94 3.99 9.71 -2.54
N LEU A 95 4.31 8.42 -2.56
CA LEU A 95 3.99 7.49 -1.48
C LEU A 95 4.70 7.93 -0.19
N ILE A 96 3.92 8.15 0.87
CA ILE A 96 4.43 8.54 2.20
C ILE A 96 4.15 7.48 3.28
N MET A 97 3.17 6.61 3.06
CA MET A 97 2.88 5.47 3.92
C MET A 97 2.26 4.35 3.11
N GLU A 98 2.66 3.13 3.42
CA GLU A 98 2.02 1.89 2.99
C GLU A 98 1.96 1.00 4.24
N ASP A 99 0.84 0.30 4.43
CA ASP A 99 0.70 -0.69 5.50
C ASP A 99 1.87 -1.69 5.45
N SER A 100 2.42 -2.00 6.62
CA SER A 100 3.57 -2.88 6.73
C SER A 100 3.23 -4.35 6.46
N GLU A 101 1.97 -4.73 6.62
CA GLU A 101 1.47 -6.05 6.23
C GLU A 101 0.86 -6.01 4.84
N SER A 102 1.02 -7.11 4.09
CA SER A 102 0.44 -7.23 2.76
C SER A 102 -1.08 -7.28 2.84
N ILE A 103 -1.78 -6.64 1.90
CA ILE A 103 -3.22 -6.83 1.70
C ILE A 103 -3.60 -8.30 1.50
N THR A 104 -2.68 -9.20 1.14
CA THR A 104 -2.97 -10.64 1.03
C THR A 104 -2.98 -11.39 2.37
N THR A 105 -2.78 -10.69 3.49
CA THR A 105 -2.83 -11.26 4.83
C THR A 105 -4.25 -11.15 5.38
N GLU A 106 -4.93 -12.29 5.56
CA GLU A 106 -6.35 -12.41 6.00
C GLU A 106 -6.70 -11.66 7.31
N ARG A 107 -5.71 -11.26 8.11
CA ARG A 107 -5.89 -10.59 9.41
C ARG A 107 -4.85 -9.49 9.60
N SER A 108 -4.74 -8.59 8.62
CA SER A 108 -3.94 -7.37 8.74
C SER A 108 -4.75 -6.32 9.48
N PHE A 109 -4.42 -6.08 10.75
CA PHE A 109 -5.05 -5.06 11.59
C PHE A 109 -3.97 -4.24 12.30
N ASN A 110 -3.25 -3.42 11.53
CA ASN A 110 -2.17 -2.60 12.06
C ASN A 110 -2.62 -1.15 12.19
N SER A 111 -2.07 -0.48 13.21
CA SER A 111 -1.94 0.96 13.14
C SER A 111 -0.55 1.30 12.58
N GLU A 112 -0.50 2.31 11.72
CA GLU A 112 0.74 2.83 11.17
C GLU A 112 0.99 4.24 11.68
N VAL A 113 2.22 4.51 12.10
CA VAL A 113 2.67 5.81 12.60
C VAL A 113 3.91 6.21 11.83
N PHE A 114 3.83 7.33 11.12
CA PHE A 114 4.86 7.76 10.17
C PHE A 114 4.98 9.29 10.15
N THR A 115 6.08 9.79 9.60
CA THR A 115 6.30 11.23 9.42
C THR A 115 6.57 11.57 7.97
N PHE A 116 6.18 12.79 7.59
CA PHE A 116 6.42 13.33 6.26
C PHE A 116 6.58 14.86 6.32
N GLU A 117 7.24 15.42 5.32
CA GLU A 117 7.42 16.87 5.19
C GLU A 117 6.50 17.42 4.09
N ALA A 118 5.77 18.49 4.39
CA ALA A 118 4.91 19.18 3.42
C ALA A 118 4.81 20.67 3.69
N THR A 119 4.40 21.45 2.68
CA THR A 119 4.07 22.87 2.83
C THR A 119 2.56 23.06 2.61
N PRO A 120 1.80 23.62 3.56
CA PRO A 120 0.37 23.88 3.36
C PRO A 120 0.06 24.94 2.28
N PRO A 121 -1.10 24.84 1.60
CA PRO A 121 -2.01 23.69 1.62
C PRO A 121 -1.41 22.52 0.81
N PHE A 122 -1.68 21.29 1.25
CA PHE A 122 -1.25 20.08 0.53
C PHE A 122 -2.38 19.05 0.40
N LEU A 123 -2.27 18.20 -0.61
CA LEU A 123 -3.24 17.16 -0.91
C LEU A 123 -2.74 15.81 -0.39
N LEU A 124 -3.60 15.14 0.39
CA LEU A 124 -3.43 13.73 0.73
C LEU A 124 -4.37 12.88 -0.12
N ASN A 125 -3.83 11.80 -0.67
CA ASN A 125 -4.56 10.79 -1.41
C ASN A 125 -4.39 9.45 -0.70
N VAL A 126 -5.46 8.65 -0.57
CA VAL A 126 -5.45 7.38 0.15
C VAL A 126 -6.08 6.29 -0.69
N VAL A 127 -5.42 5.13 -0.75
CA VAL A 127 -6.02 3.88 -1.23
C VAL A 127 -6.32 3.03 -0.01
N MET A 128 -7.58 2.61 0.14
CA MET A 128 -8.05 1.77 1.24
C MET A 128 -8.57 0.46 0.64
N LYS A 129 -8.24 -0.67 1.26
CA LYS A 129 -8.62 -2.00 0.78
C LYS A 129 -9.08 -2.89 1.93
N ASP A 130 -10.21 -3.53 1.71
CA ASP A 130 -10.67 -4.67 2.51
C ASP A 130 -10.05 -5.96 1.94
N PHE A 131 -9.80 -6.96 2.77
CA PHE A 131 -9.32 -8.25 2.30
C PHE A 131 -10.41 -8.99 1.55
N ILE A 132 -10.06 -9.49 0.35
CA ILE A 132 -10.91 -10.38 -0.43
C ILE A 132 -10.05 -11.48 -1.04
N GLU A 133 -10.52 -12.72 -1.07
CA GLU A 133 -9.76 -13.82 -1.69
C GLU A 133 -9.76 -13.71 -3.22
N ASN A 134 -10.83 -13.17 -3.80
CA ASN A 134 -10.97 -12.91 -5.22
C ASN A 134 -12.15 -11.94 -5.49
N ASP A 135 -12.45 -11.71 -6.77
CA ASP A 135 -13.46 -10.76 -7.23
C ASP A 135 -14.91 -11.09 -6.83
N SER A 136 -15.19 -12.20 -6.13
CA SER A 136 -16.50 -12.37 -5.50
C SER A 136 -16.72 -11.43 -4.31
N GLY A 137 -15.66 -10.79 -3.80
CA GLY A 137 -15.72 -9.96 -2.61
C GLY A 137 -15.85 -10.75 -1.30
N LEU A 138 -15.51 -12.05 -1.33
CA LEU A 138 -15.65 -12.92 -0.17
C LEU A 138 -14.27 -13.35 0.36
N GLU A 139 -14.28 -13.67 1.64
CA GLU A 139 -13.18 -14.28 2.38
C GLU A 139 -13.53 -15.73 2.74
N TYR A 140 -12.52 -16.52 3.08
CA TYR A 140 -12.63 -17.90 3.56
C TYR A 140 -13.46 -18.81 2.63
N ILE A 141 -13.29 -18.69 1.32
CA ILE A 141 -14.17 -19.30 0.32
C ILE A 141 -14.13 -20.84 0.42
N GLY A 142 -15.31 -21.45 0.40
CA GLY A 142 -15.50 -22.89 0.53
C GLY A 142 -15.40 -23.41 1.97
N SER A 143 -15.14 -22.55 2.95
CA SER A 143 -15.12 -22.92 4.37
C SER A 143 -16.46 -22.60 5.06
N PRO A 144 -16.71 -23.12 6.27
CA PRO A 144 -17.84 -22.69 7.11
C PRO A 144 -17.81 -21.22 7.53
N MET A 145 -16.69 -20.51 7.34
CA MET A 145 -16.50 -19.10 7.69
C MET A 145 -16.63 -18.16 6.47
N GLN A 146 -17.00 -18.67 5.30
CA GLN A 146 -17.18 -17.86 4.09
C GLN A 146 -18.09 -16.67 4.38
N GLN A 147 -17.62 -15.45 4.13
CA GLN A 147 -18.27 -14.19 4.50
C GLN A 147 -17.81 -13.03 3.62
N MET A 148 -18.54 -11.91 3.65
CA MET A 148 -18.04 -10.61 3.19
C MET A 148 -17.11 -10.01 4.26
N GLY A 149 -16.25 -9.08 3.85
CA GLY A 149 -15.36 -8.38 4.78
C GLY A 149 -16.07 -7.33 5.64
N ASP A 150 -15.31 -6.62 6.46
CA ASP A 150 -15.77 -5.61 7.40
C ASP A 150 -14.83 -4.40 7.44
N GLY A 151 -14.61 -3.81 6.26
CA GLY A 151 -13.66 -2.73 6.05
C GLY A 151 -13.82 -1.52 6.99
N GLY A 152 -12.80 -0.68 7.05
CA GLY A 152 -12.86 0.54 7.86
C GLY A 152 -11.54 1.28 7.87
N TYR A 153 -11.59 2.60 8.04
CA TYR A 153 -10.38 3.42 8.05
C TYR A 153 -10.51 4.60 9.00
N ILE A 154 -9.45 4.88 9.76
CA ILE A 154 -9.33 6.12 10.55
C ILE A 154 -7.91 6.67 10.41
N ALA A 155 -7.82 7.99 10.34
CA ALA A 155 -6.58 8.74 10.23
C ALA A 155 -6.64 10.04 11.03
N GLN A 156 -5.50 10.45 11.56
CA GLN A 156 -5.24 11.79 12.07
C GLN A 156 -3.84 12.26 11.67
N ILE A 157 -3.72 13.55 11.37
CA ILE A 157 -2.47 14.22 10.99
C ILE A 157 -2.24 15.39 11.95
N SER A 158 -1.06 15.46 12.54
CA SER A 158 -0.65 16.55 13.42
C SER A 158 0.72 17.12 13.03
N VAL A 159 1.01 18.34 13.44
CA VAL A 159 2.37 18.90 13.36
C VAL A 159 3.24 18.18 14.39
N GLU A 160 4.33 17.54 13.97
CA GLU A 160 5.13 16.65 14.84
C GLU A 160 5.69 17.40 16.06
N GLU A 161 6.17 18.64 15.87
CA GLU A 161 6.81 19.41 16.95
C GLU A 161 5.80 19.91 18.00
N SER A 162 4.62 20.36 17.58
CA SER A 162 3.64 20.99 18.47
C SER A 162 2.54 20.05 18.95
N GLY A 163 2.30 18.94 18.23
CA GLY A 163 1.13 18.08 18.40
C GLY A 163 -0.18 18.73 17.95
N GLU A 164 -0.13 19.84 17.20
CA GLU A 164 -1.32 20.50 16.68
C GLU A 164 -1.97 19.64 15.61
N LEU A 165 -3.23 19.24 15.83
CA LEU A 165 -4.02 18.47 14.89
C LEU A 165 -4.44 19.35 13.70
N VAL A 166 -4.09 18.92 12.48
CA VAL A 166 -4.35 19.69 11.24
C VAL A 166 -5.32 19.01 10.29
N ALA A 167 -5.49 17.69 10.39
CA ALA A 167 -6.47 16.94 9.63
C ALA A 167 -6.89 15.67 10.34
N VAL A 168 -8.12 15.26 10.10
CA VAL A 168 -8.65 13.96 10.50
C VAL A 168 -9.45 13.35 9.37
N SER A 169 -9.57 12.03 9.38
CA SER A 169 -10.61 11.30 8.66
C SER A 169 -12.00 11.77 9.11
N SER A 170 -12.82 12.18 8.14
CA SER A 170 -14.18 12.69 8.37
C SER A 170 -15.02 12.57 7.09
N ALA A 171 -16.30 12.93 7.18
CA ALA A 171 -17.19 13.03 6.01
C ALA A 171 -16.76 14.09 4.98
N ASP A 172 -15.74 14.93 5.27
CA ASP A 172 -15.24 15.94 4.33
C ASP A 172 -14.33 15.32 3.25
N TRP A 173 -13.88 14.09 3.44
CA TRP A 173 -13.08 13.35 2.46
C TRP A 173 -13.93 13.02 1.23
N ARG A 174 -13.35 13.16 0.03
CA ARG A 174 -13.98 12.76 -1.24
C ARG A 174 -13.49 11.39 -1.61
N CYS A 175 -14.41 10.45 -1.86
CA CYS A 175 -14.08 9.06 -2.09
C CYS A 175 -14.78 8.46 -3.32
N LEU A 176 -14.12 7.49 -3.94
CA LEU A 176 -14.59 6.70 -5.07
C LEU A 176 -14.34 5.21 -4.79
N THR A 177 -15.40 4.40 -4.84
CA THR A 177 -15.27 2.94 -4.86
C THR A 177 -14.89 2.49 -6.27
N ILE A 178 -13.82 1.71 -6.38
CA ILE A 178 -13.38 1.12 -7.65
C ILE A 178 -13.48 -0.40 -7.69
N HIS A 179 -13.75 -1.03 -6.55
CA HIS A 179 -14.11 -2.45 -6.46
C HIS A 179 -15.30 -2.60 -5.52
N GLU A 180 -16.43 -3.03 -6.08
CA GLU A 180 -17.64 -3.37 -5.34
C GLU A 180 -18.00 -4.83 -5.62
N ALA A 181 -17.96 -5.66 -4.59
CA ALA A 181 -18.37 -7.06 -4.63
C ALA A 181 -18.66 -7.55 -3.22
N PRO A 182 -19.64 -8.46 -3.03
CA PRO A 182 -20.58 -8.92 -4.03
C PRO A 182 -21.60 -7.83 -4.43
N LEU A 183 -22.09 -7.85 -5.68
CA LEU A 183 -23.24 -7.01 -6.05
C LEU A 183 -24.57 -7.55 -5.52
N ASN A 184 -24.56 -8.79 -5.02
CA ASN A 184 -25.68 -9.42 -4.34
C ASN A 184 -25.22 -10.11 -3.05
N LYS A 185 -25.47 -9.49 -1.89
CA LYS A 185 -25.10 -10.03 -0.57
C LYS A 185 -25.70 -11.42 -0.26
N ASP A 186 -26.82 -11.80 -0.89
CA ASP A 186 -27.40 -13.14 -0.71
C ASP A 186 -26.49 -14.26 -1.24
N CYS A 187 -25.49 -13.94 -2.07
CA CYS A 187 -24.53 -14.89 -2.60
C CYS A 187 -23.49 -15.36 -1.56
N GLU A 188 -23.44 -14.76 -0.36
CA GLU A 188 -22.37 -14.98 0.63
C GLU A 188 -22.14 -16.47 0.94
N LYS A 189 -23.19 -17.28 0.92
CA LYS A 189 -23.11 -18.73 1.17
C LYS A 189 -23.11 -19.59 -0.09
N SER A 190 -22.92 -18.98 -1.27
CA SER A 190 -22.86 -19.70 -2.53
C SER A 190 -21.69 -20.69 -2.54
N PRO A 191 -21.88 -21.93 -3.06
CA PRO A 191 -20.78 -22.85 -3.34
C PRO A 191 -19.97 -22.49 -4.59
N ALA A 192 -20.40 -21.49 -5.36
CA ALA A 192 -19.76 -21.00 -6.59
C ALA A 192 -19.75 -19.45 -6.61
N PRO A 193 -19.11 -18.79 -5.62
CA PRO A 193 -19.26 -17.34 -5.42
C PRO A 193 -18.71 -16.49 -6.57
N LEU A 194 -17.68 -16.95 -7.30
CA LEU A 194 -17.20 -16.27 -8.50
C LEU A 194 -18.24 -16.19 -9.62
N GLU A 195 -19.21 -17.11 -9.65
CA GLU A 195 -20.31 -17.09 -10.63
C GLU A 195 -21.52 -16.32 -10.10
N ASP A 196 -21.84 -16.45 -8.81
CA ASP A 196 -23.10 -15.99 -8.22
C ASP A 196 -23.05 -14.59 -7.60
N CYS A 197 -21.88 -14.11 -7.18
CA CYS A 197 -21.76 -12.86 -6.42
C CYS A 197 -21.71 -11.61 -7.26
N GLU A 198 -21.15 -11.72 -8.47
CA GLU A 198 -20.88 -10.62 -9.40
C GLU A 198 -20.01 -9.49 -8.78
N SER A 199 -19.42 -8.65 -9.63
CA SER A 199 -18.62 -7.51 -9.18
C SER A 199 -18.68 -6.34 -10.14
N ALA A 200 -18.53 -5.13 -9.59
CA ALA A 200 -18.29 -3.91 -10.35
C ALA A 200 -16.86 -3.44 -10.06
N ILE A 201 -16.00 -3.53 -11.08
CA ILE A 201 -14.58 -3.21 -10.97
C ILE A 201 -14.22 -2.15 -12.01
N SER A 202 -13.49 -1.13 -11.58
CA SER A 202 -12.94 -0.09 -12.42
C SER A 202 -11.46 0.14 -12.11
N ALA A 203 -10.72 0.67 -13.07
CA ALA A 203 -9.35 1.08 -12.84
C ALA A 203 -9.30 2.38 -12.02
N GLU A 204 -8.20 2.63 -11.31
CA GLU A 204 -7.93 3.96 -10.76
C GLU A 204 -7.99 5.02 -11.89
N PRO A 205 -8.73 6.14 -11.70
CA PRO A 205 -8.77 7.19 -12.71
C PRO A 205 -7.37 7.77 -12.97
N GLU A 206 -7.00 7.97 -14.23
CA GLU A 206 -5.70 8.53 -14.57
C GLU A 206 -5.51 9.91 -13.92
N GLY A 207 -4.37 10.10 -13.23
CA GLY A 207 -4.04 11.37 -12.58
C GLY A 207 -4.86 11.71 -11.33
N TRP A 208 -5.64 10.79 -10.75
CA TRP A 208 -6.53 11.08 -9.62
C TRP A 208 -5.85 11.69 -8.38
N LYS A 209 -4.55 11.49 -8.25
CA LYS A 209 -3.72 12.02 -7.15
C LYS A 209 -3.19 13.44 -7.39
N GLN A 210 -3.35 13.98 -8.60
CA GLN A 210 -2.87 15.32 -8.99
C GLN A 210 -3.79 16.44 -8.48
N ASP A 211 -3.20 17.57 -8.10
CA ASP A 211 -3.91 18.70 -7.47
C ASP A 211 -5.11 19.23 -8.27
N ASP A 212 -5.02 19.20 -9.59
CA ASP A 212 -6.04 19.71 -10.52
C ASP A 212 -7.05 18.66 -10.98
N PHE A 213 -6.97 17.42 -10.47
CA PHE A 213 -7.97 16.41 -10.75
C PHE A 213 -9.35 16.80 -10.20
N ASP A 214 -10.37 16.72 -11.05
CA ASP A 214 -11.76 17.02 -10.70
C ASP A 214 -12.43 15.81 -10.03
N ASP A 215 -12.51 15.85 -8.70
CA ASP A 215 -13.21 14.87 -7.88
C ASP A 215 -14.66 15.28 -7.55
N SER A 216 -15.24 16.25 -8.25
CA SER A 216 -16.62 16.69 -7.98
C SER A 216 -17.67 15.60 -8.21
N GLY A 217 -17.33 14.56 -8.97
CA GLY A 217 -18.15 13.35 -9.15
C GLY A 217 -18.00 12.31 -8.03
N TRP A 218 -17.04 12.48 -7.13
CA TRP A 218 -16.79 11.57 -6.01
C TRP A 218 -17.74 11.90 -4.86
N THR A 219 -18.10 10.88 -4.08
CA THR A 219 -19.01 11.06 -2.94
C THR A 219 -18.24 11.48 -1.70
N ALA A 220 -18.92 12.09 -0.74
CA ALA A 220 -18.36 12.22 0.60
C ALA A 220 -18.11 10.82 1.20
N ALA A 221 -17.08 10.67 2.02
CA ALA A 221 -16.87 9.46 2.81
C ALA A 221 -18.04 9.24 3.77
N THR A 222 -18.44 7.98 3.98
CA THR A 222 -19.46 7.66 4.98
C THR A 222 -18.79 7.49 6.32
N VAL A 223 -19.36 8.09 7.36
CA VAL A 223 -18.90 7.93 8.75
C VAL A 223 -19.63 6.76 9.40
N PHE A 224 -18.87 5.87 10.02
CA PHE A 224 -19.37 4.73 10.77
C PHE A 224 -18.96 4.82 12.24
N THR A 225 -19.73 4.17 13.10
CA THR A 225 -19.38 4.02 14.51
C THR A 225 -18.40 2.87 14.70
N ALA A 226 -17.63 2.90 15.80
CA ALA A 226 -16.80 1.76 16.20
C ALA A 226 -17.60 0.47 16.46
N ALA A 227 -18.92 0.56 16.70
CA ALA A 227 -19.77 -0.61 16.84
C ALA A 227 -20.13 -1.24 15.48
N GLU A 228 -20.23 -0.42 14.43
CA GLU A 228 -20.49 -0.90 13.06
C GLU A 228 -19.23 -1.50 12.45
N VAL A 229 -18.08 -0.83 12.59
CA VAL A 229 -16.78 -1.33 12.09
C VAL A 229 -16.25 -2.48 12.94
N SER A 230 -16.55 -2.49 14.24
CA SER A 230 -15.94 -3.44 15.20
C SER A 230 -14.41 -3.54 15.06
N PRO A 231 -13.65 -2.43 15.23
CA PRO A 231 -12.19 -2.41 15.00
C PRO A 231 -11.47 -3.50 15.78
N LYS A 232 -10.48 -4.10 15.11
CA LYS A 232 -9.70 -5.25 15.61
C LYS A 232 -8.41 -4.77 16.27
N GLU A 233 -7.36 -5.60 16.23
CA GLU A 233 -6.04 -5.23 16.75
C GLU A 233 -5.49 -3.93 16.11
N GLY A 234 -4.52 -3.27 16.75
CA GLY A 234 -3.91 -2.03 16.24
C GLY A 234 -4.71 -0.75 16.51
N TYR A 235 -6.05 -0.79 16.46
CA TYR A 235 -6.89 0.42 16.60
C TYR A 235 -6.69 1.14 17.94
N ASN A 236 -6.56 0.39 19.04
CA ASN A 236 -6.43 0.96 20.39
C ASN A 236 -4.98 1.35 20.75
N ASP A 237 -4.02 1.13 19.86
CA ASP A 237 -2.62 1.54 20.07
C ASP A 237 -2.42 3.05 19.84
N VAL A 238 -3.36 3.68 19.15
CA VAL A 238 -3.42 5.11 18.88
C VAL A 238 -4.47 5.78 19.76
N ALA A 239 -4.13 6.94 20.31
CA ALA A 239 -5.08 7.78 21.04
C ALA A 239 -5.79 8.73 20.07
N TRP A 240 -6.87 8.25 19.45
CA TRP A 240 -7.64 9.00 18.46
C TRP A 240 -8.23 10.29 19.03
N ASP A 241 -8.05 11.40 18.31
CA ASP A 241 -8.76 12.63 18.60
C ASP A 241 -10.29 12.41 18.48
N PRO A 242 -11.12 12.95 19.39
CA PRO A 242 -12.58 12.76 19.32
C PRO A 242 -13.25 13.29 18.05
N SER A 243 -12.57 14.12 17.26
CA SER A 243 -13.04 14.59 15.95
C SER A 243 -12.70 13.64 14.80
N ALA A 244 -11.75 12.72 14.98
CA ALA A 244 -11.46 11.68 14.01
C ALA A 244 -12.60 10.65 13.96
N SER A 245 -12.99 10.28 12.75
CA SER A 245 -14.11 9.39 12.49
C SER A 245 -13.64 8.16 11.72
N LEU A 246 -14.17 6.99 12.07
CA LEU A 246 -14.07 5.84 11.18
C LEU A 246 -14.87 6.15 9.91
N ILE A 247 -14.19 6.04 8.76
CA ILE A 247 -14.74 6.29 7.44
C ILE A 247 -14.55 5.09 6.54
N TRP A 248 -15.41 5.00 5.52
CA TRP A 248 -15.26 4.06 4.42
C TRP A 248 -15.95 4.60 3.16
N GLY A 249 -16.14 3.72 2.18
CA GLY A 249 -17.11 3.95 1.10
C GLY A 249 -18.56 4.01 1.60
N GLY A 250 -19.51 3.71 0.72
CA GLY A 250 -20.94 3.64 1.07
C GLY A 250 -21.35 2.42 1.91
N ASP A 251 -20.57 1.35 1.88
CA ASP A 251 -20.93 0.05 2.48
C ASP A 251 -19.67 -0.69 2.96
N LEU A 252 -19.65 -1.12 4.22
CA LEU A 252 -18.48 -1.76 4.85
C LEU A 252 -18.19 -3.16 4.29
N GLU A 253 -19.22 -3.85 3.78
CA GLU A 253 -19.12 -5.27 3.41
C GLU A 253 -18.83 -5.47 1.92
N THR A 254 -19.20 -4.50 1.09
CA THR A 254 -19.16 -4.67 -0.38
C THR A 254 -18.15 -3.77 -1.08
N HIS A 255 -17.74 -2.67 -0.45
CA HIS A 255 -16.78 -1.76 -1.06
C HIS A 255 -15.36 -2.18 -0.68
N ASN A 256 -14.73 -3.01 -1.52
CA ASN A 256 -13.46 -3.64 -1.20
C ASN A 256 -12.23 -2.80 -1.58
N THR A 257 -12.37 -1.81 -2.45
CA THR A 257 -11.29 -0.87 -2.77
C THR A 257 -11.84 0.53 -3.00
N ILE A 258 -11.35 1.47 -2.19
CA ILE A 258 -11.78 2.86 -2.20
C ILE A 258 -10.57 3.78 -2.33
N LEU A 259 -10.72 4.79 -3.16
CA LEU A 259 -9.79 5.90 -3.29
C LEU A 259 -10.38 7.09 -2.56
N CYS A 260 -9.59 7.82 -1.77
CA CYS A 260 -10.04 9.05 -1.13
C CYS A 260 -9.03 10.19 -1.27
N ARG A 261 -9.53 11.43 -1.23
CA ARG A 261 -8.77 12.67 -1.35
C ARG A 261 -9.20 13.67 -0.29
N VAL A 262 -8.22 14.39 0.26
CA VAL A 262 -8.46 15.48 1.22
C VAL A 262 -7.37 16.54 1.15
N TRP A 263 -7.78 17.82 1.17
CA TRP A 263 -6.87 18.95 1.30
C TRP A 263 -6.63 19.30 2.77
N VAL A 264 -5.37 19.50 3.13
CA VAL A 264 -4.93 19.98 4.45
C VAL A 264 -4.46 21.42 4.30
N ASN A 265 -5.14 22.37 4.95
CA ASN A 265 -4.94 23.80 4.71
C ASN A 265 -3.90 24.48 5.62
N GLY A 266 -3.41 23.76 6.64
CA GLY A 266 -2.49 24.29 7.66
C GLY A 266 -3.17 25.14 8.73
#